data_AF-A0A9C7UY33-F1
#
_entry.id   AF-A0A9C7UY33-F1
#
_cell.length_a   1.000
_cell.length_b   1.000
_cell.length_c   1.000
_cell.angle_alpha   90.00
_cell.angle_beta   90.00
_cell.angle_gamma   90.00
#
_symmetry.space_group_name_H-M   'P 1'
#
loop_
_entity.id
_entity.type
_entity.pdbx_description
1 polymer ?
#
loop_
_entity_poly.entity_id
_entity_poly.type
_entity_poly.pdbx_seq_one_letter_code
_entity_poly.pdbx_strand_id
1 'polypeptide(L)'
;MSLPRRLEQVGIVGGSVLMLTLPFSFLWAVFFNGPGLVDNLLVYVPGLIVGVLVALRMLPVSYGQVWLFGIASWLATFSLWWVLGAADVTKNQPTLLVTWVLALLVGALVAWAKPKLRWRGNEA
;
A
#
# COMPACT_ATOMS: atom_id res chain seq x y z
N MET A 1 -27.91 0.51 -7.69
CA MET A 1 -26.98 0.57 -6.53
C MET A 1 -27.39 1.71 -5.63
N SER A 2 -27.46 1.49 -4.32
CA SER A 2 -27.78 2.55 -3.35
C SER A 2 -26.62 3.53 -3.18
N LEU A 3 -26.93 4.80 -2.88
CA LEU A 3 -25.94 5.87 -2.67
C LEU A 3 -24.88 5.52 -1.60
N PRO A 4 -25.23 4.92 -0.43
CA PRO A 4 -24.24 4.56 0.59
C PRO A 4 -23.20 3.55 0.08
N ARG A 5 -23.63 2.60 -0.74
CA ARG A 5 -22.74 1.56 -1.31
C ARG A 5 -21.75 2.15 -2.32
N ARG A 6 -22.15 3.20 -3.05
CA ARG A 6 -21.24 3.92 -3.96
C ARG A 6 -20.18 4.70 -3.18
N LEU A 7 -20.57 5.37 -2.10
CA LEU A 7 -19.62 6.12 -1.25
C LEU A 7 -18.59 5.20 -0.59
N GLU A 8 -19.01 4.04 -0.10
CA GLU A 8 -18.11 3.01 0.43
C GLU A 8 -17.09 2.55 -0.62
N GLN A 9 -17.53 2.27 -1.84
CA GLN A 9 -16.64 1.86 -2.94
C GLN A 9 -15.61 2.94 -3.30
N VAL A 10 -16.04 4.20 -3.41
CA VAL A 10 -15.13 5.32 -3.67
C VAL A 10 -14.11 5.46 -2.53
N GLY A 11 -14.55 5.31 -1.28
CA GLY A 11 -13.65 5.31 -0.12
C GLY A 11 -12.61 4.20 -0.15
N ILE A 12 -13.00 2.98 -0.53
CA ILE A 12 -12.08 1.84 -0.70
C ILE A 12 -11.05 2.12 -1.78
N VAL A 13 -11.48 2.64 -2.94
CA VAL A 13 -10.59 2.96 -4.05
C VAL A 13 -9.60 4.05 -3.63
N GLY A 14 -10.11 5.18 -3.12
CA GLY A 14 -9.28 6.30 -2.69
C GLY A 14 -8.30 5.91 -1.58
N GLY A 15 -8.75 5.15 -0.58
CA GLY A 15 -7.88 4.65 0.48
C GLY A 15 -6.79 3.72 -0.03
N SER A 16 -7.09 2.83 -0.96
CA SER A 16 -6.11 1.91 -1.56
C SER A 16 -5.09 2.64 -2.42
N VAL A 17 -5.53 3.66 -3.17
CA VAL A 17 -4.65 4.55 -3.92
C VAL A 17 -3.64 5.20 -2.99
N LEU A 18 -4.09 5.82 -1.89
CA LEU A 18 -3.23 6.51 -0.93
C LEU A 18 -2.30 5.57 -0.15
N MET A 19 -2.77 4.39 0.23
CA MET A 19 -1.97 3.44 1.02
C MET A 19 -0.88 2.75 0.20
N LEU A 20 -1.14 2.55 -1.10
CA LEU A 20 -0.21 1.86 -1.99
C LEU A 20 0.67 2.81 -2.79
N THR A 21 0.34 4.09 -2.87
CA THR A 21 1.25 5.07 -3.49
C THR A 21 2.56 5.18 -2.74
N LEU A 22 2.55 5.24 -1.41
CA LEU A 22 3.77 5.42 -0.63
C LEU A 22 4.88 4.40 -0.93
N PRO A 23 4.62 3.07 -0.90
CA PRO A 23 5.65 2.10 -1.29
C PRO A 23 6.07 2.22 -2.76
N PHE A 24 5.17 2.64 -3.65
CA PHE A 24 5.49 2.83 -5.07
C PHE A 24 6.24 4.14 -5.37
N SER A 25 6.03 5.21 -4.60
CA SER A 25 6.75 6.48 -4.71
C SER A 25 8.24 6.27 -4.48
N PHE A 26 8.58 5.36 -3.57
CA PHE A 26 9.97 5.00 -3.31
C PHE A 26 10.62 4.27 -4.50
N LEU A 27 9.96 3.24 -5.06
CA LEU A 27 10.44 2.59 -6.28
C LEU A 27 10.66 3.61 -7.39
N TRP A 28 9.71 4.53 -7.55
CA TRP A 28 9.80 5.57 -8.55
C TRP A 28 11.03 6.45 -8.36
N ALA A 29 11.28 6.93 -7.13
CA ALA A 29 12.43 7.76 -6.79
C ALA A 29 13.78 7.04 -6.94
N VAL A 30 13.82 5.71 -6.76
CA VAL A 30 15.05 4.92 -6.92
C VAL A 30 15.36 4.61 -8.38
N PHE A 31 14.35 4.26 -9.17
CA PHE A 31 14.53 3.79 -10.56
C PHE A 31 14.45 4.92 -11.59
N PHE A 32 13.75 6.02 -11.29
CA PHE A 32 13.51 7.11 -12.25
C PHE A 32 13.97 8.45 -11.66
N ASN A 33 15.07 8.98 -12.18
CA ASN A 33 15.50 10.35 -11.94
C ASN A 33 14.76 11.28 -12.92
N GLY A 34 13.62 11.85 -12.52
CA GLY A 34 12.93 12.82 -13.37
C GLY A 34 11.66 13.42 -12.76
N PRO A 35 11.48 14.75 -12.78
CA PRO A 35 10.27 15.42 -12.32
C PRO A 35 9.23 15.46 -13.46
N GLY A 36 8.84 14.30 -13.99
CA GLY A 36 7.77 14.19 -14.96
C GLY A 36 6.41 14.19 -14.26
N LEU A 37 5.45 15.01 -14.73
CA LEU A 37 4.08 14.99 -14.18
C LEU A 37 3.40 13.64 -14.48
N VAL A 38 3.66 13.07 -15.66
CA VAL A 38 3.20 11.73 -16.07
C VAL A 38 3.84 10.64 -15.21
N ASP A 39 5.14 10.76 -14.96
CA ASP A 39 5.93 9.86 -14.13
C ASP A 39 5.41 9.80 -12.68
N ASN A 40 5.10 10.96 -12.10
CA ASN A 40 4.50 11.04 -10.77
C ASN A 40 3.08 10.44 -10.70
N LEU A 41 2.31 10.51 -11.78
CA LEU A 41 0.95 9.93 -11.83
C LEU A 41 0.96 8.39 -11.90
N LEU A 42 2.01 7.79 -12.49
CA LEU A 42 2.13 6.34 -12.61
C LEU A 42 2.25 5.63 -11.26
N VAL A 43 2.76 6.33 -10.24
CA VAL A 43 2.85 5.82 -8.86
C VAL A 43 1.49 5.49 -8.25
N TYR A 44 0.41 6.15 -8.71
CA TYR A 44 -0.96 5.93 -8.23
C TYR A 44 -1.64 4.75 -8.92
N VAL A 45 -1.16 4.32 -10.08
CA VAL A 45 -1.81 3.29 -10.91
C VAL A 45 -1.95 1.95 -10.19
N PRO A 46 -0.91 1.40 -9.52
CA PRO A 46 -1.05 0.15 -8.77
C PRO A 46 -2.10 0.25 -7.66
N GLY A 47 -2.11 1.36 -6.94
CA GLY A 47 -3.10 1.61 -5.88
C GLY A 47 -4.53 1.72 -6.43
N LEU A 48 -4.69 2.31 -7.61
CA LEU A 48 -5.97 2.40 -8.31
C LEU A 48 -6.47 1.04 -8.79
N ILE A 49 -5.60 0.22 -9.39
CA ILE A 49 -5.92 -1.14 -9.83
C ILE A 49 -6.39 -1.97 -8.63
N VAL A 50 -5.61 -2.02 -7.55
CA VAL A 50 -5.96 -2.78 -6.35
C VAL A 50 -7.26 -2.24 -5.73
N GLY A 51 -7.38 -0.91 -5.62
CA GLY A 51 -8.59 -0.27 -5.08
C GLY A 51 -9.86 -0.63 -5.84
N VAL A 52 -9.82 -0.59 -7.17
CA VAL A 52 -10.95 -0.97 -8.02
C VAL A 52 -11.28 -2.46 -7.85
N LEU A 53 -10.27 -3.33 -7.88
CA LEU A 53 -10.49 -4.77 -7.73
C LEU A 53 -11.06 -5.13 -6.34
N VAL A 54 -10.63 -4.46 -5.28
CA VAL A 54 -11.20 -4.65 -3.93
C VAL A 54 -12.63 -4.11 -3.87
N ALA A 55 -12.90 -2.92 -4.42
CA ALA A 55 -14.24 -2.31 -4.43
C ALA A 55 -15.26 -3.14 -5.24
N LEU A 56 -14.79 -3.85 -6.27
CA LEU A 56 -15.58 -4.80 -7.07
C LEU A 56 -15.61 -6.22 -6.49
N ARG A 57 -14.95 -6.46 -5.34
CA ARG A 57 -14.82 -7.79 -4.70
C ARG A 57 -14.19 -8.86 -5.61
N MET A 58 -13.34 -8.43 -6.55
CA MET A 58 -12.63 -9.31 -7.48
C MET A 58 -11.31 -9.85 -6.88
N LEU A 59 -10.82 -9.22 -5.82
CA LEU A 59 -9.68 -9.71 -5.05
C LEU A 59 -10.15 -10.41 -3.78
N PRO A 60 -9.55 -11.56 -3.40
CA PRO A 60 -9.84 -12.25 -2.15
C PRO A 60 -9.18 -11.56 -0.94
N VAL A 61 -9.13 -10.23 -0.96
CA VAL A 61 -8.40 -9.39 -0.01
C VAL A 61 -9.34 -8.29 0.47
N SER A 62 -9.46 -8.12 1.78
CA SER A 62 -10.32 -7.08 2.37
C SER A 62 -9.65 -5.71 2.34
N TYR A 63 -10.45 -4.64 2.29
CA TYR A 63 -9.94 -3.27 2.41
C TYR A 63 -9.08 -3.07 3.67
N GLY A 64 -9.49 -3.68 4.80
CA GLY A 64 -8.72 -3.63 6.04
C GLY A 64 -7.34 -4.30 5.95
N GLN A 65 -7.19 -5.32 5.10
CA GLN A 65 -5.88 -5.94 4.84
C GLN A 65 -4.99 -5.04 3.98
N VAL A 66 -5.56 -4.35 2.99
CA VAL A 66 -4.81 -3.35 2.19
C VAL A 66 -4.30 -2.22 3.09
N TRP A 67 -5.13 -1.74 4.02
CA TRP A 67 -4.74 -0.74 5.00
C TRP A 67 -3.60 -1.20 5.92
N LEU A 68 -3.74 -2.39 6.51
CA LEU A 68 -2.72 -2.95 7.38
C LEU A 68 -1.40 -3.17 6.64
N PHE A 69 -1.47 -3.69 5.42
CA PHE A 69 -0.30 -3.86 4.56
C PHE A 69 0.40 -2.51 4.34
N GLY A 70 -0.33 -1.47 3.95
CA GLY A 70 0.21 -0.14 3.70
C GLY A 70 0.90 0.44 4.94
N ILE A 71 0.21 0.47 6.08
CA ILE A 71 0.76 1.01 7.34
C ILE A 71 1.97 0.22 7.82
N ALA A 72 1.87 -1.10 7.87
CA ALA A 72 2.95 -1.93 8.41
C ALA A 72 4.20 -1.85 7.52
N SER A 73 4.03 -1.87 6.20
CA SER A 73 5.14 -1.66 5.27
C SER A 73 5.76 -0.27 5.45
N TRP A 74 4.93 0.75 5.65
CA TRP A 74 5.41 2.12 5.84
C TRP A 74 6.22 2.28 7.12
N LEU A 75 5.67 1.83 8.25
CA LEU A 75 6.35 1.88 9.55
C LEU A 75 7.66 1.07 9.53
N ALA A 76 7.67 -0.11 8.92
CA ALA A 76 8.86 -0.93 8.79
C ALA A 76 9.93 -0.24 7.92
N THR A 77 9.54 0.38 6.81
CA THR A 77 10.46 1.12 5.93
C THR A 77 11.14 2.26 6.69
N PHE A 78 10.37 3.12 7.34
CA PHE A 78 10.90 4.25 8.11
C PHE A 78 11.79 3.80 9.27
N SER A 79 11.39 2.74 9.98
CA SER A 79 12.16 2.20 11.10
C SER A 79 13.51 1.65 10.63
N LEU A 80 13.53 0.89 9.53
CA LEU A 80 14.76 0.35 8.97
C LEU A 80 15.71 1.45 8.48
N TRP A 81 15.18 2.48 7.81
CA TRP A 81 16.00 3.59 7.34
C TRP A 81 16.58 4.42 8.48
N TRP A 82 15.78 4.65 9.52
CA TRP A 82 16.23 5.34 10.73
C TRP A 82 17.38 4.59 11.40
N VAL A 83 17.22 3.27 11.62
CA VAL A 83 18.23 2.43 12.27
C VAL A 83 19.52 2.32 11.45
N LEU A 84 19.42 2.27 10.13
CA LEU A 84 20.57 2.12 9.24
C LEU A 84 21.18 3.45 8.79
N GLY A 85 20.64 4.58 9.23
CA GLY A 85 21.12 5.91 8.84
C GLY A 85 20.99 6.19 7.33
N ALA A 86 20.03 5.55 6.66
CA ALA A 86 19.92 5.55 5.20
C ALA A 86 19.13 6.77 4.66
N ALA A 87 19.31 7.96 5.22
CA ALA A 87 18.54 9.15 4.82
C ALA A 87 18.90 9.68 3.43
N ASP A 88 20.14 9.45 2.98
CA ASP A 88 20.60 9.87 1.65
C ASP A 88 20.28 8.80 0.60
N VAL A 89 19.25 9.07 -0.20
CA VAL A 89 18.72 8.14 -1.21
C VAL A 89 19.75 7.83 -2.31
N THR A 90 20.58 8.81 -2.66
CA THR A 90 21.52 8.70 -3.78
C THR A 90 22.72 7.81 -3.45
N LYS A 91 23.14 7.78 -2.18
CA LYS A 91 24.30 7.01 -1.72
C LYS A 91 23.97 5.60 -1.25
N ASN A 92 22.72 5.37 -0.83
CA ASN A 92 22.31 4.13 -0.16
C ASN A 92 21.29 3.30 -0.96
N GLN A 93 21.20 3.49 -2.28
CA GLN A 93 20.20 2.81 -3.13
C GLN A 93 20.06 1.29 -2.86
N PRO A 94 21.15 0.49 -2.75
CA PRO A 94 21.02 -0.96 -2.50
C PRO A 94 20.39 -1.25 -1.14
N THR A 95 20.85 -0.55 -0.10
CA THR A 95 20.32 -0.67 1.27
C THR A 95 18.84 -0.29 1.33
N LEU A 96 18.46 0.76 0.61
CA LEU A 96 17.07 1.23 0.57
C LEU A 96 16.15 0.26 -0.15
N LEU A 97 16.60 -0.35 -1.25
CA LEU A 97 15.85 -1.41 -1.95
C LEU A 97 15.66 -2.64 -1.06
N VAL A 98 16.73 -3.11 -0.41
CA VAL A 98 16.67 -4.29 0.48
C VAL A 98 15.70 -4.04 1.64
N THR A 99 15.84 -2.90 2.31
CA THR A 99 14.97 -2.54 3.45
C THR A 99 13.52 -2.33 3.04
N TRP A 100 13.27 -1.79 1.85
CA TRP A 100 11.94 -1.67 1.29
C TRP A 100 11.30 -3.03 1.00
N VAL A 101 12.03 -3.97 0.38
CA VAL A 101 11.54 -5.35 0.16
C VAL A 101 11.22 -6.03 1.51
N LEU A 102 12.10 -5.90 2.50
CA LEU A 102 11.86 -6.42 3.85
C LEU A 102 10.60 -5.82 4.47
N ALA A 103 10.41 -4.51 4.32
CA ALA A 103 9.24 -3.81 4.83
C ALA A 103 7.94 -4.28 4.16
N LEU A 104 7.94 -4.52 2.84
CA LEU A 104 6.79 -5.12 2.15
C LEU A 104 6.48 -6.52 2.67
N LEU A 105 7.50 -7.34 2.93
CA LEU A 105 7.31 -8.67 3.51
C LEU A 105 6.70 -8.59 4.90
N VAL A 106 7.16 -7.66 5.75
CA VAL A 106 6.55 -7.38 7.06
C VAL A 106 5.09 -6.96 6.89
N GLY A 107 4.79 -6.05 5.98
CA GLY A 107 3.42 -5.63 5.71
C GLY A 107 2.52 -6.78 5.26
N ALA A 108 3.03 -7.65 4.37
CA ALA A 108 2.31 -8.83 3.91
C ALA A 108 2.04 -9.81 5.06
N LEU A 109 3.04 -10.06 5.90
CA LEU A 109 2.91 -10.90 7.09
C LEU A 109 1.86 -10.34 8.06
N VAL A 110 1.88 -9.05 8.36
CA VAL A 110 0.91 -8.39 9.26
C VAL A 110 -0.51 -8.47 8.67
N ALA A 111 -0.66 -8.21 7.38
CA ALA A 111 -1.96 -8.27 6.71
C ALA A 111 -2.52 -9.70 6.63
N TRP A 112 -1.65 -10.72 6.47
CA TRP A 112 -2.04 -12.13 6.45
C TRP A 112 -2.30 -12.70 7.83
N ALA A 113 -1.54 -12.28 8.84
CA ALA A 113 -1.71 -12.73 10.22
C ALA A 113 -3.02 -12.22 10.83
N LYS A 114 -3.68 -11.21 10.24
CA LYS A 114 -4.96 -10.74 10.74
C LYS A 114 -6.00 -11.86 10.64
N PRO A 115 -6.53 -12.37 11.77
CA PRO A 115 -7.56 -13.40 11.73
C PRO A 115 -8.75 -12.86 10.94
N LYS A 116 -9.30 -13.68 10.03
CA LYS A 116 -10.59 -13.41 9.39
C LYS A 116 -11.62 -13.33 10.52
N LEU A 117 -11.83 -12.15 11.08
CA LEU A 117 -12.96 -11.84 11.94
C LEU A 117 -14.20 -12.04 11.06
N ARG A 118 -14.70 -13.28 11.01
CA ARG A 118 -16.04 -13.59 10.55
C ARG A 118 -16.94 -12.82 11.52
N TRP A 119 -17.47 -11.70 11.07
CA TRP A 119 -18.65 -11.12 11.68
C TRP A 119 -19.75 -12.18 11.57
N ARG A 120 -19.89 -13.03 12.59
CA ARG A 120 -21.13 -13.76 12.86
C ARG A 120 -22.14 -12.70 13.28
N GLY A 121 -22.93 -12.21 12.33
CA GLY A 121 -23.92 -11.17 12.63
C GLY A 121 -24.61 -10.65 11.38
N ASN A 122 -25.39 -11.52 10.74
CA ASN A 122 -26.76 -11.23 10.27
C ASN A 122 -27.27 -12.41 9.43
N GLU A 123 -27.57 -13.50 10.12
CA GLU A 123 -28.73 -14.33 9.78
C GLU A 123 -29.80 -13.95 10.79
N ALA A 124 -30.64 -12.98 10.42
CA ALA A 124 -31.98 -12.72 10.96
C ALA A 124 -32.66 -11.70 10.05
#